data_AF-A0A136LEB3-F1
#
_entry.id   AF-A0A136LEB3-F1
#
_cell.length_a   1.000
_cell.length_b   1.000
_cell.length_c   1.000
_cell.angle_alpha   90.00
_cell.angle_beta   90.00
_cell.angle_gamma   90.00
#
_symmetry.space_group_name_H-M   'P 1'
#
loop_
_entity.id
_entity.type
_entity.pdbx_description
1 polymer ?
#
loop_
_entity_poly.entity_id
_entity_poly.type
_entity_poly.pdbx_seq_one_letter_code
_entity_poly.pdbx_strand_id
1 'polypeptide(L)'
;MTQGFGMFGVGICKDSRGADSYRSAALSQGAARTLGFGWLIDVEGDDQCVSSGDRRLSVHPMVPRLSCSQGASLGFESVSGGFAGGIGLLSDLAGNDSYRAEALAQGAAMWHGIASLYDAKGDDSYRAARQAQASADEGSVGMFFDLGGSDLYFSEFGSSQSCAVGRSFALLLDREGNDAYLGRWNSPAFASRGGLAILLDALGEDIVSGSAGVVPELSAEGAVAVFLDLAGTDQIGAPPALSGIQVRPGQSVSYDVQASLAAPFSTSEAATGPVPGSRQFDERERTVRSRRGATERHPTPSFPASRVEAIRSLVSMGVPAVRWIGENRLTRLTRAEMSGFVAVVDGVGVPARKLLASWVGNPGEEVARAGALGVFGGWLRGSGPSPYRGFRQAEPSVARPSKPLGDSMTPKLRPD
;
A
#
# COMPACT_ATOMS: atom_id res chain seq x y z
N MET A 1 18.17 -6.97 21.78
CA MET A 1 17.31 -8.18 21.85
C MET A 1 16.50 -8.11 23.13
N THR A 2 15.31 -7.54 23.06
CA THR A 2 14.36 -7.41 24.18
C THR A 2 12.95 -7.20 23.64
N GLN A 3 11.91 -7.19 24.50
CA GLN A 3 10.54 -6.75 24.17
C GLN A 3 9.98 -7.34 22.86
N GLY A 4 9.65 -8.63 22.85
CA GLY A 4 8.99 -9.25 21.70
C GLY A 4 9.90 -9.51 20.51
N PHE A 5 11.23 -9.55 20.70
CA PHE A 5 12.19 -9.85 19.64
C PHE A 5 12.27 -11.36 19.30
N GLY A 6 12.27 -11.71 18.01
CA GLY A 6 12.43 -13.10 17.54
C GLY A 6 13.61 -13.32 16.57
N MET A 7 14.38 -14.39 16.77
CA MET A 7 15.42 -14.87 15.84
C MET A 7 15.57 -16.38 16.01
N PHE A 8 15.40 -17.16 14.93
CA PHE A 8 15.30 -18.63 14.99
C PHE A 8 14.29 -19.14 16.03
N GLY A 9 13.24 -18.36 16.29
CA GLY A 9 12.30 -18.59 17.38
C GLY A 9 11.28 -17.47 17.52
N VAL A 10 10.48 -17.57 18.56
CA VAL A 10 9.31 -16.70 18.81
C VAL A 10 9.60 -15.81 20.01
N GLY A 11 9.42 -14.49 19.84
CA GLY A 11 9.37 -13.52 20.92
C GLY A 11 8.04 -12.78 20.90
N ILE A 12 7.32 -12.77 22.02
CA ILE A 12 6.06 -12.04 22.17
C ILE A 12 6.17 -11.18 23.43
N CYS A 13 5.84 -9.90 23.32
CA CYS A 13 5.62 -8.99 24.43
C CYS A 13 4.18 -8.51 24.34
N LYS A 14 3.41 -8.70 25.40
CA LYS A 14 2.05 -8.19 25.50
C LYS A 14 1.97 -7.34 26.76
N ASP A 15 1.77 -6.05 26.58
CA ASP A 15 1.24 -5.21 27.62
C ASP A 15 -0.28 -5.15 27.48
N SER A 16 -0.98 -4.71 28.51
CA SER A 16 -2.44 -4.67 28.48
C SER A 16 -3.02 -3.36 29.02
N ARG A 17 -2.24 -2.60 29.80
CA ARG A 17 -2.65 -1.35 30.45
C ARG A 17 -1.42 -0.63 30.99
N GLY A 18 -1.35 0.67 30.76
CA GLY A 18 -0.42 1.54 31.45
C GLY A 18 0.17 2.57 30.51
N ALA A 19 0.69 3.66 31.06
CA ALA A 19 1.53 4.57 30.28
C ALA A 19 2.99 4.17 30.51
N ASP A 20 3.53 3.38 29.60
CA ASP A 20 4.77 2.64 29.70
C ASP A 20 5.89 3.24 28.85
N SER A 21 7.13 2.85 29.15
CA SER A 21 8.31 3.32 28.43
C SER A 21 9.17 2.16 27.96
N TYR A 22 9.02 1.83 26.68
CA TYR A 22 9.83 0.84 25.99
C TYR A 22 11.11 1.48 25.47
N ARG A 23 12.25 1.18 26.11
CA ARG A 23 13.56 1.71 25.69
C ARG A 23 14.53 0.60 25.30
N SER A 24 15.14 0.75 24.14
CA SER A 24 16.14 -0.18 23.61
C SER A 24 17.09 0.52 22.65
N ALA A 25 18.24 -0.08 22.38
CA ALA A 25 19.19 0.44 21.39
C ALA A 25 18.94 -0.14 19.98
N ALA A 26 18.55 -1.42 19.91
CA ALA A 26 18.27 -2.14 18.67
C ALA A 26 17.64 -3.53 18.97
N LEU A 27 17.07 -4.15 17.93
CA LEU A 27 16.56 -5.53 17.92
C LEU A 27 15.55 -5.77 19.03
N SER A 28 14.39 -5.14 18.91
CA SER A 28 13.41 -5.01 20.00
C SER A 28 12.02 -4.65 19.51
N GLN A 29 11.07 -4.49 20.43
CA GLN A 29 9.75 -3.91 20.18
C GLN A 29 9.04 -4.63 19.02
N GLY A 30 8.93 -5.95 19.13
CA GLY A 30 8.25 -6.78 18.14
C GLY A 30 9.05 -7.04 16.86
N ALA A 31 10.33 -6.64 16.80
CA ALA A 31 11.14 -6.92 15.61
C ALA A 31 11.57 -8.38 15.49
N ALA A 32 11.86 -8.80 14.26
CA ALA A 32 12.38 -10.12 13.97
C ALA A 32 13.63 -10.12 13.09
N ARG A 33 14.45 -11.13 13.28
CA ARG A 33 15.54 -11.49 12.36
C ARG A 33 15.28 -12.85 11.73
N THR A 34 16.28 -13.34 11.02
CA THR A 34 16.31 -14.64 10.33
C THR A 34 15.46 -15.71 11.00
N LEU A 35 14.45 -16.20 10.27
CA LEU A 35 13.53 -17.26 10.68
C LEU A 35 12.87 -17.03 12.06
N GLY A 36 12.78 -15.77 12.48
CA GLY A 36 12.19 -15.36 13.75
C GLY A 36 10.75 -14.87 13.57
N PHE A 37 10.00 -14.95 14.66
CA PHE A 37 8.72 -14.28 14.81
C PHE A 37 8.81 -13.36 16.03
N GLY A 38 8.65 -12.06 15.80
CA GLY A 38 8.62 -11.04 16.84
C GLY A 38 7.25 -10.36 16.85
N TRP A 39 6.69 -10.15 18.04
CA TRP A 39 5.45 -9.42 18.19
C TRP A 39 5.44 -8.61 19.49
N LEU A 40 5.17 -7.31 19.38
CA LEU A 40 4.78 -6.47 20.50
C LEU A 40 3.30 -6.11 20.35
N ILE A 41 2.53 -6.33 21.40
CA ILE A 41 1.11 -6.00 21.50
C ILE A 41 0.98 -5.03 22.66
N ASP A 42 0.68 -3.78 22.35
CA ASP A 42 0.13 -2.83 23.31
C ASP A 42 -1.39 -2.77 23.14
N VAL A 43 -2.12 -2.45 24.22
CA VAL A 43 -3.58 -2.53 24.24
C VAL A 43 -4.20 -1.22 24.69
N GLU A 44 -3.61 -0.56 25.68
CA GLU A 44 -4.17 0.62 26.34
C GLU A 44 -3.07 1.42 27.05
N GLY A 45 -2.93 2.68 26.65
CA GLY A 45 -2.24 3.72 27.42
C GLY A 45 -1.35 4.58 26.54
N ASP A 46 -0.82 5.67 27.11
CA ASP A 46 0.01 6.63 26.36
C ASP A 46 1.49 6.26 26.52
N ASP A 47 2.07 5.65 25.51
CA ASP A 47 3.36 4.97 25.58
C ASP A 47 4.52 5.71 24.90
N GLN A 48 5.72 5.46 25.42
CA GLN A 48 6.96 5.92 24.83
C GLN A 48 7.81 4.78 24.30
N CYS A 49 7.77 4.58 22.99
CA CYS A 49 8.53 3.59 22.26
C CYS A 49 9.82 4.19 21.67
N VAL A 50 10.95 4.03 22.37
CA VAL A 50 12.26 4.55 21.94
C VAL A 50 13.23 3.43 21.59
N SER A 51 13.63 3.39 20.33
CA SER A 51 14.67 2.54 19.76
C SER A 51 15.68 3.35 18.96
N SER A 52 16.26 4.34 19.62
CA SER A 52 17.38 5.14 19.11
C SER A 52 18.39 5.22 20.23
N GLY A 53 19.66 4.94 19.93
CA GLY A 53 20.71 4.85 20.95
C GLY A 53 20.80 6.09 21.84
N ASP A 54 21.55 7.10 21.42
CA ASP A 54 21.59 8.40 22.09
C ASP A 54 20.37 9.25 21.72
N ARG A 55 20.10 10.29 22.52
CA ARG A 55 18.92 11.18 22.40
C ARG A 55 18.82 11.95 21.07
N ARG A 56 19.72 11.76 20.11
CA ARG A 56 19.68 12.35 18.77
C ARG A 56 19.59 11.23 17.76
N LEU A 57 18.67 11.34 16.80
CA LEU A 57 18.68 10.46 15.63
C LEU A 57 20.06 10.60 15.00
N SER A 58 20.75 9.50 14.68
CA SER A 58 22.07 9.56 14.06
C SER A 58 22.02 10.43 12.80
N VAL A 59 22.53 11.66 12.91
CA VAL A 59 22.47 12.72 11.88
C VAL A 59 23.42 12.49 10.71
N HIS A 60 24.19 11.40 10.70
CA HIS A 60 25.17 11.13 9.65
C HIS A 60 24.52 10.35 8.50
N PRO A 61 24.29 10.95 7.31
CA PRO A 61 23.52 10.34 6.23
C PRO A 61 24.09 9.00 5.72
N MET A 62 25.40 8.79 5.93
CA MET A 62 26.12 7.63 5.40
C MET A 62 26.40 6.49 6.40
N VAL A 63 26.17 6.67 7.71
CA VAL A 63 26.37 5.57 8.69
C VAL A 63 25.17 5.33 9.63
N PRO A 64 24.09 4.75 9.07
CA PRO A 64 23.00 4.06 9.74
C PRO A 64 23.33 3.29 11.00
N ARG A 65 22.89 3.71 12.19
CA ARG A 65 22.59 2.72 13.23
C ARG A 65 21.28 2.03 12.86
N LEU A 66 21.36 0.72 12.66
CA LEU A 66 20.18 -0.11 12.41
C LEU A 66 19.52 -0.41 13.76
N SER A 67 18.36 0.21 13.98
CA SER A 67 17.52 -0.10 15.14
C SER A 67 16.89 -1.48 14.96
N CYS A 68 16.26 -1.75 13.81
CA CYS A 68 15.51 -2.98 13.58
C CYS A 68 14.55 -3.25 14.76
N SER A 69 13.54 -2.39 14.89
CA SER A 69 12.60 -2.35 16.02
C SER A 69 11.20 -1.97 15.57
N GLN A 70 10.22 -1.97 16.48
CA GLN A 70 8.87 -1.45 16.23
C GLN A 70 8.21 -2.18 15.05
N GLY A 71 8.12 -3.51 15.18
CA GLY A 71 7.56 -4.39 14.16
C GLY A 71 8.45 -4.60 12.93
N ALA A 72 9.74 -4.21 12.95
CA ALA A 72 10.63 -4.38 11.81
C ALA A 72 11.12 -5.82 11.58
N SER A 73 11.56 -6.12 10.35
CA SER A 73 12.20 -7.40 10.02
C SER A 73 13.50 -7.25 9.23
N LEU A 74 14.52 -8.02 9.61
CA LEU A 74 15.83 -8.00 8.97
C LEU A 74 16.36 -9.40 8.66
N GLY A 75 16.49 -9.71 7.38
CA GLY A 75 17.22 -10.89 6.90
C GLY A 75 18.74 -10.82 7.12
N PHE A 76 19.43 -11.84 6.66
CA PHE A 76 20.89 -11.86 6.61
C PHE A 76 21.32 -12.06 5.18
N GLU A 77 21.95 -11.06 4.57
CA GLU A 77 22.56 -11.22 3.25
C GLU A 77 24.03 -11.69 3.37
N SER A 78 24.42 -12.62 2.50
CA SER A 78 25.80 -13.07 2.32
C SER A 78 26.08 -13.29 0.84
N VAL A 79 27.35 -13.16 0.44
CA VAL A 79 27.84 -13.34 -0.93
C VAL A 79 27.48 -14.72 -1.52
N SER A 80 27.26 -15.72 -0.66
CA SER A 80 26.94 -17.10 -1.01
C SER A 80 25.45 -17.45 -0.96
N GLY A 81 24.56 -16.46 -0.86
CA GLY A 81 23.15 -16.65 -0.55
C GLY A 81 22.90 -16.46 0.94
N GLY A 82 22.02 -15.52 1.24
CA GLY A 82 21.61 -15.15 2.59
C GLY A 82 20.49 -16.03 3.15
N PHE A 83 20.01 -15.67 4.35
CA PHE A 83 18.77 -16.19 4.91
C PHE A 83 17.69 -15.11 4.91
N ALA A 84 16.47 -15.51 4.56
CA ALA A 84 15.31 -14.65 4.65
C ALA A 84 15.11 -14.10 6.08
N GLY A 85 14.56 -12.90 6.16
CA GLY A 85 14.14 -12.29 7.41
C GLY A 85 13.06 -13.08 8.14
N GLY A 86 12.65 -12.53 9.28
CA GLY A 86 11.54 -13.04 10.06
C GLY A 86 10.24 -12.32 9.77
N ILE A 87 9.29 -12.49 10.66
CA ILE A 87 8.04 -11.74 10.72
C ILE A 87 8.11 -10.87 11.97
N GLY A 88 8.22 -9.55 11.79
CA GLY A 88 8.17 -8.57 12.88
C GLY A 88 6.81 -7.89 12.90
N LEU A 89 6.21 -7.74 14.08
CA LEU A 89 4.89 -7.15 14.26
C LEU A 89 4.87 -6.21 15.47
N LEU A 90 4.25 -5.05 15.31
CA LEU A 90 3.81 -4.20 16.41
C LEU A 90 2.32 -3.95 16.22
N SER A 91 1.56 -4.11 17.30
CA SER A 91 0.13 -3.79 17.34
C SER A 91 -0.11 -2.91 18.55
N ASP A 92 -0.44 -1.65 18.35
CA ASP A 92 -1.10 -0.82 19.36
C ASP A 92 -2.60 -0.75 19.06
N LEU A 93 -3.40 -0.72 20.13
CA LEU A 93 -4.86 -0.73 20.04
C LEU A 93 -5.52 0.52 20.63
N ALA A 94 -4.78 1.34 21.38
CA ALA A 94 -5.27 2.53 22.02
C ALA A 94 -4.15 3.28 22.74
N GLY A 95 -4.02 4.56 22.47
CA GLY A 95 -3.12 5.42 23.23
C GLY A 95 -2.93 6.73 22.52
N ASN A 96 -2.16 7.65 23.10
CA ASN A 96 -1.47 8.68 22.32
C ASN A 96 0.04 8.46 22.51
N ASP A 97 0.65 7.74 21.58
CA ASP A 97 1.98 7.16 21.70
C ASP A 97 3.04 7.97 20.95
N SER A 98 4.29 7.75 21.38
CA SER A 98 5.46 8.28 20.71
C SER A 98 6.43 7.18 20.32
N TYR A 99 6.54 6.97 19.02
CA TYR A 99 7.46 6.04 18.38
C TYR A 99 8.69 6.78 17.86
N ARG A 100 9.86 6.41 18.36
CA ARG A 100 11.13 6.98 17.92
C ARG A 100 12.18 5.92 17.64
N ALA A 101 12.67 5.85 16.41
CA ALA A 101 13.72 4.91 16.02
C ALA A 101 14.75 5.54 15.05
N GLU A 102 15.88 4.88 14.82
CA GLU A 102 16.88 5.37 13.84
C GLU A 102 16.56 4.83 12.44
N ALA A 103 16.89 3.57 12.15
CA ALA A 103 16.66 2.97 10.85
C ALA A 103 16.10 1.55 10.93
N LEU A 104 15.34 1.17 9.89
CA LEU A 104 14.63 -0.10 9.80
C LEU A 104 13.68 -0.26 10.99
N ALA A 105 12.60 0.52 11.01
CA ALA A 105 11.65 0.55 12.11
C ALA A 105 10.22 0.80 11.62
N GLN A 106 9.24 0.68 12.52
CA GLN A 106 7.85 1.08 12.25
C GLN A 106 7.28 0.32 11.04
N GLY A 107 7.26 -1.00 11.15
CA GLY A 107 6.77 -1.89 10.10
C GLY A 107 7.68 -2.00 8.86
N ALA A 108 8.96 -1.58 8.96
CA ALA A 108 9.90 -1.69 7.85
C ALA A 108 10.62 -3.05 7.77
N ALA A 109 10.90 -3.52 6.56
CA ALA A 109 11.55 -4.79 6.31
C ALA A 109 12.72 -4.72 5.31
N MET A 110 13.68 -5.63 5.46
CA MET A 110 14.79 -5.77 4.54
C MET A 110 15.19 -7.26 4.39
N TRP A 111 15.60 -7.64 3.17
CA TRP A 111 16.08 -8.98 2.80
C TRP A 111 15.07 -10.09 3.10
N HIS A 112 13.99 -10.12 2.33
CA HIS A 112 12.92 -11.13 2.41
C HIS A 112 12.24 -11.22 3.79
N GLY A 113 12.29 -10.14 4.58
CA GLY A 113 11.53 -10.01 5.82
C GLY A 113 10.08 -9.61 5.57
N ILE A 114 9.22 -9.88 6.55
CA ILE A 114 7.85 -9.36 6.62
C ILE A 114 7.74 -8.52 7.89
N ALA A 115 7.22 -7.31 7.77
CA ALA A 115 7.08 -6.38 8.88
C ALA A 115 5.70 -5.71 8.84
N SER A 116 5.11 -5.49 10.02
CA SER A 116 3.89 -4.70 10.16
C SER A 116 3.95 -3.83 11.42
N LEU A 117 3.48 -2.59 11.29
CA LEU A 117 2.95 -1.81 12.41
C LEU A 117 1.44 -1.69 12.21
N TYR A 118 0.67 -1.86 13.27
CA TYR A 118 -0.77 -1.67 13.30
C TYR A 118 -1.08 -0.78 14.49
N ASP A 119 -1.65 0.38 14.23
CA ASP A 119 -2.18 1.29 15.24
C ASP A 119 -3.69 1.41 15.01
N ALA A 120 -4.48 1.30 16.07
CA ALA A 120 -5.93 1.25 15.96
C ALA A 120 -6.59 2.61 16.18
N LYS A 121 -5.98 3.47 17.00
CA LYS A 121 -6.49 4.80 17.36
C LYS A 121 -5.47 5.53 18.25
N GLY A 122 -5.38 6.84 18.09
CA GLY A 122 -4.55 7.68 18.93
C GLY A 122 -4.07 8.91 18.21
N ASP A 123 -3.72 9.97 18.93
CA ASP A 123 -2.93 11.05 18.33
C ASP A 123 -1.44 10.74 18.55
N ASP A 124 -0.82 10.12 17.56
CA ASP A 124 0.48 9.47 17.63
C ASP A 124 1.62 10.26 16.95
N SER A 125 2.85 9.97 17.37
CA SER A 125 4.04 10.50 16.73
C SER A 125 5.04 9.44 16.33
N TYR A 126 5.18 9.23 15.02
CA TYR A 126 6.13 8.31 14.40
C TYR A 126 7.35 9.06 13.85
N ARG A 127 8.49 8.91 14.53
CA ARG A 127 9.73 9.59 14.15
C ARG A 127 10.85 8.60 13.88
N ALA A 128 11.39 8.65 12.66
CA ALA A 128 12.54 7.85 12.28
C ALA A 128 13.62 8.67 11.57
N ALA A 129 14.85 8.16 11.56
CA ALA A 129 15.91 8.78 10.77
C ALA A 129 15.78 8.40 9.28
N ARG A 130 15.51 7.13 8.95
CA ARG A 130 15.32 6.63 7.57
C ARG A 130 14.78 5.19 7.53
N GLN A 131 14.39 4.69 6.36
CA GLN A 131 14.01 3.28 6.13
C GLN A 131 13.01 2.81 7.21
N ALA A 132 11.94 3.57 7.39
CA ALA A 132 10.92 3.30 8.40
C ALA A 132 9.54 3.45 7.79
N GLN A 133 8.48 3.29 8.58
CA GLN A 133 7.12 3.61 8.19
C GLN A 133 6.68 2.82 6.94
N ALA A 134 6.64 1.50 7.09
CA ALA A 134 6.37 0.51 6.03
C ALA A 134 7.44 0.38 4.92
N SER A 135 8.62 0.99 5.03
CA SER A 135 9.68 0.83 4.04
C SER A 135 10.09 -0.65 3.85
N ALA A 136 10.31 -1.07 2.62
CA ALA A 136 10.63 -2.45 2.27
C ALA A 136 11.75 -2.52 1.22
N ASP A 137 12.85 -3.21 1.55
CA ASP A 137 14.01 -3.40 0.68
C ASP A 137 14.27 -4.89 0.36
N GLU A 138 14.70 -5.16 -0.87
CA GLU A 138 15.24 -6.45 -1.33
C GLU A 138 14.31 -7.64 -1.08
N GLY A 139 13.16 -7.64 -1.77
CA GLY A 139 12.20 -8.75 -1.78
C GLY A 139 11.43 -8.93 -0.48
N SER A 140 11.36 -7.88 0.35
CA SER A 140 10.65 -7.86 1.63
C SER A 140 9.26 -7.24 1.53
N VAL A 141 8.50 -7.33 2.63
CA VAL A 141 7.17 -6.75 2.79
C VAL A 141 7.15 -5.86 4.03
N GLY A 142 6.84 -4.58 3.84
CA GLY A 142 6.60 -3.62 4.92
C GLY A 142 5.17 -3.11 4.89
N MET A 143 4.51 -3.11 6.03
CA MET A 143 3.13 -2.66 6.17
C MET A 143 2.98 -1.77 7.40
N PHE A 144 2.15 -0.73 7.28
CA PHE A 144 1.79 0.14 8.37
C PHE A 144 0.32 0.51 8.18
N PHE A 145 -0.51 0.12 9.14
CA PHE A 145 -1.90 0.54 9.22
C PHE A 145 -2.03 1.47 10.41
N ASP A 146 -2.36 2.72 10.17
CA ASP A 146 -2.91 3.63 11.17
C ASP A 146 -4.40 3.78 10.89
N LEU A 147 -5.20 3.59 11.92
CA LEU A 147 -6.64 3.53 11.79
C LEU A 147 -7.34 4.73 12.41
N GLY A 148 -6.66 5.62 13.12
CA GLY A 148 -7.24 6.92 13.34
C GLY A 148 -6.60 7.80 14.39
N GLY A 149 -6.84 9.09 14.23
CA GLY A 149 -6.36 10.16 15.10
C GLY A 149 -5.56 11.15 14.28
N SER A 150 -4.96 12.18 14.88
CA SER A 150 -4.23 13.20 14.12
C SER A 150 -2.72 13.05 14.33
N ASP A 151 -2.08 12.41 13.36
CA ASP A 151 -0.78 11.79 13.50
C ASP A 151 0.36 12.55 12.86
N LEU A 152 1.57 12.31 13.37
CA LEU A 152 2.79 12.84 12.79
C LEU A 152 3.71 11.72 12.33
N TYR A 153 3.87 11.63 11.02
CA TYR A 153 4.86 10.79 10.36
C TYR A 153 6.07 11.63 9.96
N PHE A 154 7.19 11.45 10.65
CA PHE A 154 8.42 12.17 10.36
C PHE A 154 9.60 11.26 10.04
N SER A 155 10.19 11.45 8.86
CA SER A 155 11.46 10.84 8.47
C SER A 155 12.54 11.90 8.28
N GLU A 156 13.65 11.79 9.00
CA GLU A 156 14.72 12.79 8.91
C GLU A 156 15.40 12.81 7.53
N PHE A 157 15.63 11.64 6.94
CA PHE A 157 16.36 11.50 5.68
C PHE A 157 15.70 10.52 4.72
N GLY A 158 15.54 10.96 3.48
CA GLY A 158 15.08 10.14 2.36
C GLY A 158 13.61 9.72 2.45
N SER A 159 13.17 9.02 1.42
CA SER A 159 11.85 8.42 1.33
C SER A 159 11.76 7.22 2.27
N SER A 160 10.99 7.34 3.35
CA SER A 160 10.72 6.24 4.28
C SER A 160 9.28 5.78 4.15
N GLN A 161 8.33 6.72 4.20
CA GLN A 161 6.89 6.50 4.15
C GLN A 161 6.50 5.69 2.91
N SER A 162 6.22 4.40 3.12
CA SER A 162 5.96 3.43 2.06
C SER A 162 7.04 3.45 0.94
N CYS A 163 8.32 3.32 1.29
CA CYS A 163 9.39 3.22 0.31
C CYS A 163 9.69 1.76 -0.08
N ALA A 164 9.56 1.40 -1.35
CA ALA A 164 9.79 0.04 -1.86
C ALA A 164 10.96 -0.05 -2.86
N VAL A 165 12.01 -0.81 -2.52
CA VAL A 165 13.16 -1.06 -3.40
C VAL A 165 13.40 -2.56 -3.59
N GLY A 166 13.70 -2.98 -4.83
CA GLY A 166 14.26 -4.31 -5.07
C GLY A 166 13.21 -5.43 -5.01
N ARG A 167 12.14 -5.34 -5.81
CA ARG A 167 11.02 -6.31 -5.85
C ARG A 167 10.34 -6.53 -4.49
N SER A 168 10.27 -5.48 -3.68
CA SER A 168 9.59 -5.45 -2.39
C SER A 168 8.17 -4.89 -2.50
N PHE A 169 7.40 -5.01 -1.42
CA PHE A 169 6.08 -4.41 -1.28
C PHE A 169 6.01 -3.56 -0.01
N ALA A 170 5.62 -2.29 -0.16
CA ALA A 170 5.41 -1.35 0.92
C ALA A 170 3.97 -0.82 0.88
N LEU A 171 3.28 -0.88 2.02
CA LEU A 171 1.94 -0.30 2.19
C LEU A 171 1.89 0.54 3.47
N LEU A 172 1.58 1.82 3.35
CA LEU A 172 1.14 2.66 4.45
C LEU A 172 -0.32 3.03 4.19
N LEU A 173 -1.20 2.65 5.11
CA LEU A 173 -2.61 3.02 5.11
C LEU A 173 -2.85 3.88 6.34
N ASP A 174 -3.29 5.10 6.12
CA ASP A 174 -3.90 5.96 7.14
C ASP A 174 -5.40 6.07 6.85
N ARG A 175 -6.23 5.88 7.88
CA ARG A 175 -7.68 5.76 7.72
C ARG A 175 -8.43 7.06 8.00
N GLU A 176 -8.07 7.78 9.05
CA GLU A 176 -8.79 8.97 9.45
C GLU A 176 -7.92 9.87 10.32
N GLY A 177 -7.92 11.17 10.05
CA GLY A 177 -7.07 12.05 10.83
C GLY A 177 -6.95 13.45 10.30
N ASN A 178 -5.99 14.18 10.82
CA ASN A 178 -5.46 15.38 10.18
C ASN A 178 -3.95 15.26 10.34
N ASP A 179 -3.33 14.63 9.38
CA ASP A 179 -2.05 13.97 9.53
C ASP A 179 -0.94 14.76 8.85
N ALA A 180 0.29 14.55 9.32
CA ALA A 180 1.45 15.24 8.83
C ALA A 180 2.53 14.25 8.37
N TYR A 181 2.72 14.15 7.06
CA TYR A 181 3.74 13.32 6.40
C TYR A 181 4.97 14.15 6.04
N LEU A 182 5.90 14.27 6.98
CA LEU A 182 7.01 15.21 6.95
C LEU A 182 8.39 14.55 6.75
N GLY A 183 9.29 15.21 6.01
CA GLY A 183 10.71 14.84 5.99
C GLY A 183 11.63 15.82 5.25
N ARG A 184 12.95 15.79 5.52
CA ARG A 184 13.90 16.78 4.93
C ARG A 184 14.17 16.55 3.44
N TRP A 185 13.93 15.35 2.92
CA TRP A 185 13.99 14.99 1.50
C TRP A 185 12.96 13.91 1.20
N ASN A 186 11.69 14.27 1.40
CA ASN A 186 10.61 13.31 1.41
C ASN A 186 10.10 13.02 -0.01
N SER A 187 9.79 11.75 -0.27
CA SER A 187 8.97 11.35 -1.40
C SER A 187 8.10 10.18 -0.95
N PRO A 188 6.95 10.46 -0.32
CA PRO A 188 6.03 9.42 0.13
C PRO A 188 5.61 8.52 -1.02
N ALA A 189 5.43 7.23 -0.76
CA ALA A 189 5.20 6.22 -1.80
C ALA A 189 6.30 6.26 -2.88
N PHE A 190 7.55 6.01 -2.50
CA PHE A 190 8.66 5.91 -3.43
C PHE A 190 8.86 4.45 -3.87
N ALA A 191 9.08 4.20 -5.16
CA ALA A 191 9.42 2.87 -5.64
C ALA A 191 10.59 2.87 -6.62
N SER A 192 11.44 1.84 -6.52
CA SER A 192 12.50 1.58 -7.50
C SER A 192 12.86 0.09 -7.61
N ARG A 193 13.56 -0.30 -8.67
CA ARG A 193 14.10 -1.66 -8.87
C ARG A 193 13.03 -2.76 -8.66
N GLY A 194 11.86 -2.59 -9.25
CA GLY A 194 10.75 -3.56 -9.17
C GLY A 194 9.89 -3.48 -7.92
N GLY A 195 10.12 -2.51 -7.03
CA GLY A 195 9.31 -2.32 -5.82
C GLY A 195 7.89 -1.85 -6.12
N LEU A 196 6.94 -2.22 -5.27
CA LEU A 196 5.57 -1.70 -5.26
C LEU A 196 5.34 -0.93 -3.96
N ALA A 197 5.16 0.39 -4.06
CA ALA A 197 4.86 1.28 -2.95
C ALA A 197 3.43 1.80 -3.05
N ILE A 198 2.67 1.72 -1.96
CA ILE A 198 1.32 2.27 -1.86
C ILE A 198 1.23 3.06 -0.55
N LEU A 199 0.99 4.36 -0.65
CA LEU A 199 0.53 5.17 0.47
C LEU A 199 -0.92 5.56 0.18
N LEU A 200 -1.81 5.17 1.08
CA LEU A 200 -3.24 5.48 1.03
C LEU A 200 -3.58 6.29 2.26
N ASP A 201 -3.99 7.52 2.03
CA ASP A 201 -4.62 8.41 3.00
C ASP A 201 -6.13 8.45 2.69
N ALA A 202 -6.97 8.22 3.70
CA ALA A 202 -8.39 7.98 3.47
C ALA A 202 -9.31 9.15 3.85
N LEU A 203 -9.13 9.77 5.01
CA LEU A 203 -9.96 10.87 5.50
C LEU A 203 -9.09 11.85 6.26
N GLY A 204 -9.20 13.14 5.97
CA GLY A 204 -8.54 14.15 6.78
C GLY A 204 -8.39 15.49 6.10
N GLU A 205 -7.67 16.41 6.72
CA GLU A 205 -7.07 17.55 6.03
C GLU A 205 -5.56 17.51 6.31
N ASP A 206 -4.82 16.92 5.38
CA ASP A 206 -3.49 16.39 5.68
C ASP A 206 -2.38 17.26 5.08
N ILE A 207 -1.19 17.17 5.66
CA ILE A 207 0.00 17.87 5.19
C ILE A 207 1.02 16.84 4.73
N VAL A 208 1.31 16.83 3.44
CA VAL A 208 2.29 15.92 2.85
C VAL A 208 3.46 16.72 2.31
N SER A 209 4.64 16.54 2.88
CA SER A 209 5.85 17.20 2.35
C SER A 209 6.49 16.39 1.22
N GLY A 210 6.98 17.09 0.20
CA GLY A 210 7.73 16.52 -0.92
C GLY A 210 6.87 15.78 -1.95
N SER A 211 7.47 15.43 -3.07
CA SER A 211 6.75 14.80 -4.19
C SER A 211 6.30 13.39 -3.82
N ALA A 212 5.00 13.17 -3.72
CA ALA A 212 4.45 11.84 -3.50
C ALA A 212 4.38 11.02 -4.81
N GLY A 213 4.33 9.69 -4.67
CA GLY A 213 4.20 8.74 -5.77
C GLY A 213 5.36 8.86 -6.76
N VAL A 214 6.59 8.55 -6.33
CA VAL A 214 7.79 8.78 -7.15
C VAL A 214 8.42 7.47 -7.58
N VAL A 215 8.69 7.36 -8.88
CA VAL A 215 9.59 6.36 -9.46
C VAL A 215 10.74 7.08 -10.16
N PRO A 216 12.01 6.86 -9.78
CA PRO A 216 13.15 7.47 -10.47
C PRO A 216 13.37 6.79 -11.82
N GLU A 217 13.55 7.61 -12.87
CA GLU A 217 13.73 7.15 -14.25
C GLU A 217 14.87 6.10 -14.39
N LEU A 218 16.01 6.36 -13.76
CA LEU A 218 17.20 5.50 -13.82
C LEU A 218 17.02 4.14 -13.11
N SER A 219 15.93 3.96 -12.37
CA SER A 219 15.65 2.75 -11.57
C SER A 219 14.19 2.31 -11.65
N ALA A 220 13.50 2.68 -12.74
CA ALA A 220 12.07 2.47 -12.91
C ALA A 220 11.67 1.03 -13.28
N GLU A 221 12.64 0.13 -13.51
CA GLU A 221 12.38 -1.23 -13.99
C GLU A 221 11.37 -1.97 -13.11
N GLY A 222 10.14 -2.13 -13.61
CA GLY A 222 9.03 -2.81 -12.94
C GLY A 222 8.56 -2.17 -11.64
N ALA A 223 9.02 -0.96 -11.31
CA ALA A 223 8.70 -0.29 -10.06
C ALA A 223 7.37 0.46 -10.19
N VAL A 224 6.50 0.35 -9.19
CA VAL A 224 5.19 1.03 -9.17
C VAL A 224 5.06 1.83 -7.88
N ALA A 225 4.79 3.13 -8.00
CA ALA A 225 4.55 4.01 -6.86
C ALA A 225 3.13 4.56 -6.92
N VAL A 226 2.36 4.41 -5.84
CA VAL A 226 0.97 4.87 -5.76
C VAL A 226 0.80 5.71 -4.49
N PHE A 227 0.45 6.98 -4.66
CA PHE A 227 -0.05 7.83 -3.58
C PHE A 227 -1.53 8.12 -3.82
N LEU A 228 -2.37 7.92 -2.81
CA LEU A 228 -3.82 8.04 -2.91
C LEU A 228 -4.33 8.85 -1.71
N ASP A 229 -4.85 10.04 -1.95
CA ASP A 229 -5.74 10.74 -1.01
C ASP A 229 -7.18 10.48 -1.46
N LEU A 230 -8.01 9.95 -0.56
CA LEU A 230 -9.40 9.61 -0.84
C LEU A 230 -10.40 10.70 -0.48
N ALA A 231 -10.12 11.54 0.50
CA ALA A 231 -10.98 12.62 0.91
C ALA A 231 -10.28 13.53 1.93
N GLY A 232 -9.89 14.70 1.45
CA GLY A 232 -9.42 15.75 2.33
C GLY A 232 -9.07 16.98 1.52
N THR A 233 -8.95 18.14 2.15
CA THR A 233 -8.35 19.29 1.47
C THR A 233 -6.88 19.39 1.85
N ASP A 234 -6.08 18.54 1.21
CA ASP A 234 -4.71 18.30 1.67
C ASP A 234 -3.71 19.28 1.06
N GLN A 235 -2.65 19.53 1.82
CA GLN A 235 -1.50 20.32 1.41
C GLN A 235 -0.35 19.41 1.04
N ILE A 236 -0.25 19.09 -0.25
CA ILE A 236 0.83 18.25 -0.78
C ILE A 236 1.94 19.10 -1.41
N GLY A 237 3.15 19.00 -0.89
CA GLY A 237 4.33 19.78 -1.24
C GLY A 237 5.05 19.28 -2.50
N ALA A 238 5.68 20.25 -3.21
CA ALA A 238 6.26 20.20 -4.57
C ALA A 238 5.23 20.42 -5.70
N PRO A 239 5.35 21.53 -6.48
CA PRO A 239 4.45 21.84 -7.58
C PRO A 239 4.43 20.81 -8.72
N PRO A 240 3.30 20.70 -9.44
CA PRO A 240 2.02 21.31 -9.09
C PRO A 240 1.35 20.50 -7.98
N ALA A 241 0.68 21.20 -7.06
CA ALA A 241 -0.29 20.62 -6.13
C ALA A 241 -1.08 19.53 -6.86
N LEU A 242 -1.11 18.32 -6.29
CA LEU A 242 -1.75 17.19 -6.95
C LEU A 242 -3.21 17.57 -7.20
N SER A 243 -3.62 17.58 -8.46
CA SER A 243 -4.99 17.83 -8.83
C SER A 243 -5.53 16.73 -9.72
N GLY A 244 -6.33 15.83 -9.15
CA GLY A 244 -6.85 14.66 -9.85
C GLY A 244 -5.78 13.59 -10.03
N ILE A 245 -5.89 12.78 -11.08
CA ILE A 245 -4.94 11.69 -11.36
C ILE A 245 -3.72 12.27 -12.08
N GLN A 246 -2.55 12.18 -11.46
CA GLN A 246 -1.26 12.38 -12.13
C GLN A 246 -0.63 11.02 -12.42
N VAL A 247 -0.36 10.74 -13.70
CA VAL A 247 0.44 9.58 -14.13
C VAL A 247 1.74 10.10 -14.70
N ARG A 248 2.89 9.73 -14.13
CA ARG A 248 4.19 10.09 -14.70
C ARG A 248 4.77 8.89 -15.47
N PRO A 249 5.52 9.13 -16.57
CA PRO A 249 6.22 8.05 -17.28
C PRO A 249 7.10 7.26 -16.30
N GLY A 250 7.07 5.92 -16.40
CA GLY A 250 7.79 5.05 -15.46
C GLY A 250 6.99 4.61 -14.23
N GLN A 251 5.67 4.42 -14.36
CA GLN A 251 4.80 3.71 -13.39
C GLN A 251 4.64 4.39 -12.01
N SER A 252 4.60 5.72 -11.96
CA SER A 252 4.13 6.46 -10.78
C SER A 252 2.74 7.02 -10.99
N VAL A 253 1.91 6.90 -9.96
CA VAL A 253 0.58 7.50 -9.89
C VAL A 253 0.36 8.19 -8.57
N SER A 254 -0.16 9.40 -8.66
CA SER A 254 -0.68 10.14 -7.51
C SER A 254 -2.11 10.54 -7.81
N TYR A 255 -3.01 10.35 -6.85
CA TYR A 255 -4.43 10.70 -7.00
C TYR A 255 -4.93 11.42 -5.77
N ASP A 256 -5.52 12.59 -5.99
CA ASP A 256 -6.29 13.36 -5.01
C ASP A 256 -7.75 13.41 -5.50
N VAL A 257 -8.69 12.97 -4.66
CA VAL A 257 -10.12 12.89 -4.97
C VAL A 257 -10.80 14.27 -5.04
N GLN A 258 -10.34 15.27 -4.29
CA GLN A 258 -10.90 16.62 -4.33
C GLN A 258 -10.46 17.39 -5.57
N ALA A 259 -9.21 17.22 -5.99
CA ALA A 259 -8.61 18.10 -6.97
C ALA A 259 -8.77 17.61 -8.42
N SER A 260 -9.66 16.63 -8.69
CA SER A 260 -10.09 16.26 -10.05
C SER A 260 -10.96 17.35 -10.74
N LEU A 261 -10.81 18.62 -10.37
CA LEU A 261 -11.55 19.78 -10.88
C LEU A 261 -10.93 20.43 -12.13
N ALA A 262 -9.84 19.91 -12.69
CA ALA A 262 -9.14 20.59 -13.80
C ALA A 262 -8.79 19.73 -15.02
N ALA A 263 -9.34 18.52 -15.16
CA ALA A 263 -9.28 17.81 -16.43
C ALA A 263 -10.71 17.49 -16.89
N PRO A 264 -11.28 18.24 -17.84
CA PRO A 264 -12.36 17.66 -18.60
C PRO A 264 -11.73 16.44 -19.27
N PHE A 265 -12.32 15.26 -19.08
CA PHE A 265 -12.42 14.39 -20.24
C PHE A 265 -13.18 15.24 -21.28
N SER A 266 -12.42 15.96 -22.12
CA SER A 266 -12.93 16.51 -23.35
C SER A 266 -13.27 15.30 -24.21
N THR A 267 -14.47 14.77 -24.03
CA THR A 267 -15.16 14.15 -25.13
C THR A 267 -15.60 15.30 -26.02
N SER A 268 -14.71 15.70 -26.92
CA SER A 268 -15.11 16.31 -28.18
C SER A 268 -15.96 15.28 -28.93
N GLU A 269 -17.21 15.18 -28.53
CA GLU A 269 -18.40 14.71 -29.26
C GLU A 269 -19.54 14.73 -28.24
N ALA A 270 -20.63 15.42 -28.58
CA ALA A 270 -21.80 15.58 -27.72
C ALA A 270 -22.27 14.23 -27.15
N ALA A 271 -22.09 14.02 -25.84
CA ALA A 271 -22.31 12.72 -25.22
C ALA A 271 -23.80 12.46 -24.97
N THR A 272 -24.34 11.47 -25.68
CA THR A 272 -25.64 10.82 -25.50
C THR A 272 -25.69 9.91 -24.25
N GLY A 273 -25.03 10.32 -23.15
CA GLY A 273 -24.88 9.56 -21.91
C GLY A 273 -25.88 9.93 -20.79
N PRO A 274 -26.09 9.04 -19.79
CA PRO A 274 -26.96 9.34 -18.64
C PRO A 274 -26.36 10.48 -17.79
N VAL A 275 -27.19 11.47 -17.44
CA VAL A 275 -26.79 12.58 -16.57
C VAL A 275 -27.02 12.21 -15.10
N PRO A 276 -25.99 12.22 -14.24
CA PRO A 276 -26.15 11.88 -12.83
C PRO A 276 -27.15 12.78 -12.10
N GLY A 277 -28.05 12.18 -11.32
CA GLY A 277 -29.10 12.89 -10.58
C GLY A 277 -30.29 13.36 -11.44
N SER A 278 -30.32 13.03 -12.73
CA SER A 278 -31.44 13.38 -13.62
C SER A 278 -32.73 12.58 -13.36
N ARG A 279 -32.65 11.51 -12.56
CA ARG A 279 -33.80 10.69 -12.16
C ARG A 279 -33.89 10.59 -10.64
N GLN A 280 -35.09 10.73 -10.08
CA GLN A 280 -35.32 10.46 -8.66
C GLN A 280 -35.09 8.97 -8.35
N PHE A 281 -34.42 8.72 -7.23
CA PHE A 281 -34.30 7.39 -6.67
C PHE A 281 -35.61 7.03 -5.96
N ASP A 282 -36.35 6.05 -6.48
CA ASP A 282 -37.59 5.56 -5.86
C ASP A 282 -37.31 4.23 -5.14
N GLU A 283 -37.65 4.17 -3.85
CA GLU A 283 -37.50 2.97 -3.01
C GLU A 283 -38.25 1.75 -3.56
N ARG A 284 -39.14 1.90 -4.53
CA ARG A 284 -39.85 0.78 -5.20
C ARG A 284 -38.97 -0.02 -6.18
N GLU A 285 -37.80 0.48 -6.58
CA GLU A 285 -36.85 -0.26 -7.44
C GLU A 285 -35.99 -1.31 -6.70
N ARG A 286 -36.30 -1.61 -5.42
CA ARG A 286 -35.67 -2.62 -4.54
C ARG A 286 -35.48 -4.03 -5.13
N THR A 287 -36.04 -4.37 -6.30
CA THR A 287 -36.17 -5.74 -6.79
C THR A 287 -35.72 -5.94 -8.25
N VAL A 288 -34.41 -5.99 -8.52
CA VAL A 288 -33.88 -6.54 -9.80
C VAL A 288 -33.81 -8.09 -9.77
N ARG A 289 -34.81 -8.74 -9.18
CA ARG A 289 -35.03 -10.19 -9.31
C ARG A 289 -36.53 -10.46 -9.39
N SER A 290 -37.08 -10.69 -10.58
CA SER A 290 -38.22 -11.61 -10.77
C SER A 290 -38.82 -11.67 -12.18
N ARG A 291 -38.30 -11.04 -13.24
CA ARG A 291 -38.89 -11.21 -14.58
C ARG A 291 -37.88 -11.56 -15.68
N ARG A 292 -38.06 -12.80 -16.20
CA ARG A 292 -37.36 -13.55 -17.26
C ARG A 292 -36.04 -14.19 -16.82
N GLY A 293 -35.84 -15.50 -16.82
CA GLY A 293 -36.65 -16.66 -17.22
C GLY A 293 -35.69 -17.85 -17.09
N ALA A 294 -36.13 -18.91 -16.43
CA ALA A 294 -35.44 -20.19 -16.50
C ALA A 294 -35.36 -20.65 -17.97
N THR A 295 -34.36 -21.47 -18.27
CA THR A 295 -34.06 -22.14 -19.55
C THR A 295 -33.49 -21.27 -20.67
N GLU A 296 -32.16 -21.20 -20.75
CA GLU A 296 -31.41 -21.40 -22.00
C GLU A 296 -29.92 -21.62 -21.68
N ARG A 297 -29.40 -22.80 -22.07
CA ARG A 297 -27.96 -23.04 -22.20
C ARG A 297 -27.55 -22.47 -23.56
N HIS A 298 -26.52 -21.63 -23.63
CA HIS A 298 -25.42 -21.78 -24.60
C HIS A 298 -24.27 -20.78 -24.34
N PRO A 299 -23.02 -21.11 -24.74
CA PRO A 299 -21.80 -20.40 -24.38
C PRO A 299 -21.33 -19.44 -25.50
N THR A 300 -20.92 -18.20 -25.15
CA THR A 300 -19.96 -17.34 -25.89
C THR A 300 -19.68 -16.06 -25.07
N PRO A 301 -18.50 -15.42 -25.19
CA PRO A 301 -18.10 -14.28 -24.37
C PRO A 301 -18.57 -12.96 -25.01
N SER A 302 -19.87 -12.64 -24.90
CA SER A 302 -20.39 -11.32 -25.23
C SER A 302 -21.12 -10.72 -24.02
N PHE A 303 -20.77 -9.48 -23.69
CA PHE A 303 -21.30 -8.76 -22.53
C PHE A 303 -22.79 -8.41 -22.74
N PRO A 304 -23.72 -8.80 -21.85
CA PRO A 304 -25.17 -8.65 -22.12
C PRO A 304 -25.67 -7.20 -21.95
N ALA A 305 -26.51 -6.75 -22.90
CA ALA A 305 -27.07 -5.39 -22.99
C ALA A 305 -27.83 -4.92 -21.74
N SER A 306 -28.48 -5.83 -21.01
CA SER A 306 -29.25 -5.53 -19.80
C SER A 306 -28.41 -4.99 -18.64
N ARG A 307 -27.13 -5.37 -18.57
CA ARG A 307 -26.21 -4.88 -17.53
C ARG A 307 -25.79 -3.43 -17.79
N VAL A 308 -25.60 -3.07 -19.07
CA VAL A 308 -25.25 -1.70 -19.49
C VAL A 308 -26.41 -0.75 -19.20
N GLU A 309 -27.65 -1.17 -19.50
CA GLU A 309 -28.86 -0.41 -19.17
C GLU A 309 -29.03 -0.22 -17.66
N ALA A 310 -28.80 -1.27 -16.86
CA ALA A 310 -28.84 -1.18 -15.40
C ALA A 310 -27.80 -0.19 -14.86
N ILE A 311 -26.55 -0.24 -15.34
CA ILE A 311 -25.50 0.71 -14.96
C ILE A 311 -25.90 2.13 -15.35
N ARG A 312 -26.37 2.36 -16.58
CA ARG A 312 -26.81 3.69 -17.04
C ARG A 312 -27.95 4.26 -16.20
N SER A 313 -28.90 3.42 -15.79
CA SER A 313 -30.01 3.80 -14.92
C SER A 313 -29.55 4.16 -13.51
N LEU A 314 -28.61 3.40 -12.94
CA LEU A 314 -28.06 3.72 -11.62
C LEU A 314 -27.19 4.98 -11.65
N VAL A 315 -26.44 5.20 -12.74
CA VAL A 315 -25.69 6.44 -12.96
C VAL A 315 -26.63 7.63 -13.02
N SER A 316 -27.76 7.54 -13.75
CA SER A 316 -28.71 8.66 -13.83
C SER A 316 -29.41 9.00 -12.51
N MET A 317 -29.46 8.06 -11.56
CA MET A 317 -29.93 8.31 -10.19
C MET A 317 -28.90 9.01 -9.30
N GLY A 318 -27.61 8.96 -9.65
CA GLY A 318 -26.55 9.67 -8.94
C GLY A 318 -26.17 9.08 -7.57
N VAL A 319 -25.73 9.94 -6.65
CA VAL A 319 -25.28 9.60 -5.29
C VAL A 319 -26.30 8.76 -4.49
N PRO A 320 -27.63 9.02 -4.56
CA PRO A 320 -28.62 8.18 -3.88
C PRO A 320 -28.53 6.68 -4.21
N ALA A 321 -28.27 6.33 -5.48
CA ALA A 321 -28.12 4.93 -5.87
C ALA A 321 -26.84 4.31 -5.31
N VAL A 322 -25.74 5.07 -5.33
CA VAL A 322 -24.46 4.63 -4.74
C VAL A 322 -24.62 4.39 -3.24
N ARG A 323 -25.23 5.34 -2.53
CA ARG A 323 -25.54 5.26 -1.10
C ARG A 323 -26.36 4.02 -0.77
N TRP A 324 -27.44 3.79 -1.50
CA TRP A 324 -28.30 2.64 -1.26
C TRP A 324 -27.57 1.32 -1.45
N ILE A 325 -26.81 1.16 -2.54
CA ILE A 325 -26.01 -0.07 -2.77
C ILE A 325 -24.98 -0.24 -1.65
N GLY A 326 -24.35 0.85 -1.24
CA GLY A 326 -23.50 0.93 -0.06
C GLY A 326 -24.03 0.32 1.20
N GLU A 327 -25.06 0.98 1.72
CA GLU A 327 -25.65 0.71 3.02
C GLU A 327 -26.34 -0.67 3.06
N ASN A 328 -26.76 -1.21 1.90
CA ASN A 328 -27.61 -2.40 1.87
C ASN A 328 -26.97 -3.64 1.22
N ARG A 329 -25.96 -3.46 0.37
CA ARG A 329 -25.49 -4.51 -0.55
C ARG A 329 -23.98 -4.63 -0.66
N LEU A 330 -23.21 -3.61 -0.30
CA LEU A 330 -21.79 -3.49 -0.63
C LEU A 330 -20.95 -4.71 -0.24
N THR A 331 -21.10 -5.18 1.00
CA THR A 331 -20.38 -6.35 1.55
C THR A 331 -20.85 -7.68 0.95
N ARG A 332 -21.98 -7.69 0.23
CA ARG A 332 -22.62 -8.89 -0.34
C ARG A 332 -22.58 -8.92 -1.87
N LEU A 333 -21.92 -7.95 -2.52
CA LEU A 333 -21.81 -7.92 -3.97
C LEU A 333 -20.93 -9.08 -4.47
N THR A 334 -21.41 -9.81 -5.47
CA THR A 334 -20.54 -10.73 -6.23
C THR A 334 -19.46 -9.95 -6.98
N ARG A 335 -18.39 -10.62 -7.42
CA ARG A 335 -17.31 -10.00 -8.21
C ARG A 335 -17.83 -9.26 -9.47
N ALA A 336 -18.87 -9.81 -10.11
CA ALA A 336 -19.51 -9.19 -11.26
C ALA A 336 -20.35 -7.96 -10.86
N GLU A 337 -21.12 -8.03 -9.77
CA GLU A 337 -21.88 -6.89 -9.26
C GLU A 337 -20.95 -5.78 -8.77
N MET A 338 -19.86 -6.11 -8.07
CA MET A 338 -18.82 -5.16 -7.65
C MET A 338 -18.21 -4.44 -8.85
N SER A 339 -17.90 -5.16 -9.93
CA SER A 339 -17.43 -4.55 -11.18
C SER A 339 -18.49 -3.65 -11.84
N GLY A 340 -19.78 -3.93 -11.66
CA GLY A 340 -20.85 -3.05 -12.13
C GLY A 340 -21.01 -1.82 -11.25
N PHE A 341 -20.88 -2.00 -9.94
CA PHE A 341 -20.92 -0.93 -8.94
C PHE A 341 -19.80 0.07 -9.14
N VAL A 342 -18.57 -0.40 -9.37
CA VAL A 342 -17.43 0.44 -9.77
C VAL A 342 -17.75 1.28 -11.01
N ALA A 343 -18.38 0.68 -12.04
CA ALA A 343 -18.76 1.43 -13.24
C ALA A 343 -19.86 2.48 -12.96
N VAL A 344 -20.74 2.25 -11.98
CA VAL A 344 -21.70 3.26 -11.50
C VAL A 344 -20.97 4.39 -10.77
N VAL A 345 -20.03 4.07 -9.89
CA VAL A 345 -19.20 5.07 -9.18
C VAL A 345 -18.43 5.93 -10.17
N ASP A 346 -17.80 5.31 -11.18
CA ASP A 346 -17.09 6.00 -12.25
C ASP A 346 -18.03 6.93 -13.04
N GLY A 347 -19.26 6.49 -13.32
CA GLY A 347 -20.27 7.30 -14.03
C GLY A 347 -20.87 8.44 -13.21
N VAL A 348 -20.98 8.29 -11.88
CA VAL A 348 -21.45 9.37 -10.97
C VAL A 348 -20.31 10.34 -10.64
N GLY A 349 -19.06 9.88 -10.61
CA GLY A 349 -17.87 10.70 -10.44
C GLY A 349 -17.56 11.05 -8.97
N VAL A 350 -16.98 12.22 -8.76
CA VAL A 350 -16.43 12.69 -7.47
C VAL A 350 -17.42 12.54 -6.29
N PRO A 351 -18.71 12.91 -6.40
CA PRO A 351 -19.63 12.78 -5.28
C PRO A 351 -19.81 11.34 -4.78
N ALA A 352 -19.71 10.34 -5.68
CA ALA A 352 -19.74 8.93 -5.31
C ALA A 352 -18.43 8.49 -4.64
N ARG A 353 -17.28 8.96 -5.13
CA ARG A 353 -15.97 8.65 -4.53
C ARG A 353 -15.84 9.21 -3.12
N LYS A 354 -16.25 10.48 -2.89
CA LYS A 354 -16.29 11.08 -1.54
C LYS A 354 -17.18 10.28 -0.58
N LEU A 355 -18.33 9.81 -1.06
CA LEU A 355 -19.19 8.95 -0.25
C LEU A 355 -18.50 7.61 0.10
N LEU A 356 -17.80 7.00 -0.84
CA LEU A 356 -17.06 5.75 -0.60
C LEU A 356 -15.83 5.92 0.29
N ALA A 357 -15.12 7.05 0.19
CA ALA A 357 -14.02 7.41 1.08
C ALA A 357 -14.49 7.43 2.54
N SER A 358 -15.66 8.02 2.81
CA SER A 358 -16.29 7.98 4.14
C SER A 358 -16.57 6.57 4.67
N TRP A 359 -16.64 5.57 3.79
CA TRP A 359 -16.82 4.17 4.21
C TRP A 359 -15.49 3.46 4.42
N VAL A 360 -14.38 3.94 3.83
CA VAL A 360 -13.03 3.50 4.19
C VAL A 360 -12.74 3.84 5.65
N GLY A 361 -13.20 5.02 6.11
CA GLY A 361 -13.22 5.39 7.53
C GLY A 361 -14.21 4.64 8.43
N ASN A 362 -14.92 3.62 7.92
CA ASN A 362 -15.84 2.88 8.77
C ASN A 362 -15.07 1.95 9.73
N PRO A 363 -15.41 1.90 11.03
CA PRO A 363 -14.74 1.00 11.98
C PRO A 363 -14.99 -0.49 11.68
N GLY A 364 -16.03 -0.83 10.91
CA GLY A 364 -16.28 -2.18 10.44
C GLY A 364 -15.38 -2.55 9.26
N GLU A 365 -14.43 -3.46 9.48
CA GLU A 365 -13.42 -3.89 8.50
C GLU A 365 -14.03 -4.32 7.14
N GLU A 366 -15.16 -5.04 7.15
CA GLU A 366 -15.82 -5.47 5.91
C GLU A 366 -16.33 -4.28 5.09
N VAL A 367 -16.85 -3.25 5.76
CA VAL A 367 -17.36 -2.03 5.12
C VAL A 367 -16.20 -1.19 4.60
N ALA A 368 -15.15 -1.02 5.40
CA ALA A 368 -13.92 -0.31 5.00
C ALA A 368 -13.27 -0.95 3.77
N ARG A 369 -13.07 -2.26 3.81
CA ARG A 369 -12.51 -3.03 2.69
C ARG A 369 -13.35 -2.93 1.43
N ALA A 370 -14.68 -3.04 1.57
CA ALA A 370 -15.57 -2.97 0.42
C ALA A 370 -15.69 -1.54 -0.14
N GLY A 371 -15.59 -0.52 0.72
CA GLY A 371 -15.43 0.89 0.35
C GLY A 371 -14.17 1.10 -0.50
N ALA A 372 -13.02 0.63 -0.01
CA ALA A 372 -11.75 0.71 -0.75
C ALA A 372 -11.84 0.04 -2.13
N LEU A 373 -12.43 -1.17 -2.21
CA LEU A 373 -12.66 -1.84 -3.49
C LEU A 373 -13.57 -1.04 -4.44
N GLY A 374 -14.57 -0.33 -3.91
CA GLY A 374 -15.44 0.55 -4.67
C GLY A 374 -14.71 1.76 -5.25
N VAL A 375 -13.73 2.31 -4.52
CA VAL A 375 -12.91 3.44 -4.98
C VAL A 375 -11.88 3.01 -6.04
N PHE A 376 -11.17 1.89 -5.82
CA PHE A 376 -10.01 1.51 -6.65
C PHE A 376 -10.30 0.47 -7.75
N GLY A 377 -11.44 -0.22 -7.71
CA GLY A 377 -11.70 -1.40 -8.54
C GLY A 377 -11.75 -1.14 -10.06
N GLY A 378 -11.91 0.10 -10.50
CA GLY A 378 -11.89 0.49 -11.92
C GLY A 378 -10.47 0.78 -12.42
N TRP A 379 -9.65 1.34 -11.52
CA TRP A 379 -8.35 1.90 -11.82
C TRP A 379 -7.30 0.81 -12.12
N LEU A 380 -7.28 -0.28 -11.35
CA LEU A 380 -6.42 -1.44 -11.60
C LEU A 380 -6.64 -2.13 -12.97
N ARG A 381 -7.77 -1.85 -13.66
CA ARG A 381 -8.08 -2.41 -14.97
C ARG A 381 -7.66 -1.51 -16.14
N GLY A 382 -7.57 -0.19 -15.94
CA GLY A 382 -7.19 0.77 -16.97
C GLY A 382 -5.68 1.05 -17.05
N SER A 383 -4.98 0.92 -15.93
CA SER A 383 -3.58 1.36 -15.76
C SER A 383 -2.54 0.25 -15.97
N GLY A 384 -2.68 -0.63 -16.97
CA GLY A 384 -1.89 -1.87 -17.07
C GLY A 384 -0.37 -1.77 -16.74
N PRO A 385 0.28 -2.85 -16.27
CA PRO A 385 -0.11 -4.24 -16.50
C PRO A 385 -0.48 -5.04 -15.23
N SER A 386 -1.22 -6.12 -15.49
CA SER A 386 -1.35 -7.26 -14.58
C SER A 386 0.03 -7.72 -14.09
N PRO A 387 0.25 -7.84 -12.75
CA PRO A 387 1.54 -8.23 -12.17
C PRO A 387 2.00 -9.65 -12.54
N TYR A 388 1.22 -10.41 -13.31
CA TYR A 388 1.47 -11.83 -13.60
C TYR A 388 2.02 -12.14 -15.00
N ARG A 389 2.24 -11.16 -15.88
CA ARG A 389 2.65 -11.47 -17.28
C ARG A 389 4.15 -11.72 -17.50
N GLY A 390 4.97 -11.73 -16.43
CA GLY A 390 6.42 -11.98 -16.51
C GLY A 390 6.89 -13.40 -16.15
N PHE A 391 6.06 -14.24 -15.54
CA PHE A 391 6.44 -15.62 -15.19
C PHE A 391 6.17 -16.59 -16.36
N ARG A 392 6.92 -16.46 -17.46
CA ARG A 392 7.26 -17.68 -18.20
C ARG A 392 8.48 -18.26 -17.51
N GLN A 393 8.33 -19.47 -16.96
CA GLN A 393 9.47 -20.29 -16.58
C GLN A 393 10.48 -20.24 -17.73
N ALA A 394 11.67 -19.71 -17.47
CA ALA A 394 12.81 -20.04 -18.31
C ALA A 394 13.02 -21.53 -18.13
N GLU A 395 12.58 -22.33 -19.11
CA GLU A 395 13.05 -23.72 -19.20
C GLU A 395 14.58 -23.68 -19.21
N PRO A 396 15.27 -24.49 -18.39
CA PRO A 396 16.71 -24.53 -18.41
C PRO A 396 17.15 -24.98 -19.81
N SER A 397 17.86 -24.10 -20.53
CA SER A 397 18.51 -24.45 -21.77
C SER A 397 19.60 -25.47 -21.46
N VAL A 398 19.26 -26.75 -21.58
CA VAL A 398 20.23 -27.83 -21.58
C VAL A 398 21.08 -27.64 -22.84
N ALA A 399 22.27 -27.06 -22.66
CA ALA A 399 23.29 -27.00 -23.69
C ALA A 399 23.61 -28.44 -24.12
N ARG A 400 23.19 -28.81 -25.34
CA ARG A 400 23.64 -30.05 -25.96
C ARG A 400 25.15 -29.96 -26.18
N PRO A 401 25.96 -30.94 -25.75
CA PRO A 401 27.38 -30.94 -26.06
C PRO A 401 27.56 -31.10 -27.58
N SER A 402 28.30 -30.18 -28.18
CA SER A 402 28.74 -30.26 -29.57
C SER A 402 29.65 -31.49 -29.77
N LYS A 403 29.43 -32.23 -30.86
CA LYS A 403 30.25 -33.37 -31.30
C LYS A 403 31.75 -33.02 -31.33
N PRO A 404 32.64 -33.98 -31.04
CA PRO A 404 34.09 -33.75 -31.11
C PRO A 404 34.56 -33.68 -32.56
N LEU A 405 35.34 -32.65 -32.88
CA LEU A 405 36.26 -32.64 -34.02
C LEU A 405 37.55 -33.35 -33.54
N GLY A 406 37.85 -34.49 -34.15
CA GLY A 406 39.08 -35.23 -33.89
C GLY A 406 40.29 -34.62 -34.59
N ASP A 407 41.44 -34.88 -33.95
CA ASP A 407 42.81 -35.00 -34.47
C ASP A 407 43.42 -33.81 -35.23
N SER A 408 44.65 -33.34 -34.98
CA SER A 408 45.81 -33.86 -34.26
C SER A 408 46.83 -32.72 -34.13
N MET A 409 47.61 -32.68 -33.05
CA MET A 409 49.07 -32.41 -33.08
C MET A 409 49.62 -32.38 -31.64
N THR A 410 50.33 -33.46 -31.30
CA THR A 410 51.21 -33.56 -30.14
C THR A 410 52.52 -32.78 -30.35
N PRO A 411 53.12 -32.23 -29.28
CA PRO A 411 54.56 -32.27 -29.11
C PRO A 411 54.96 -33.13 -27.92
N LYS A 412 55.96 -33.99 -28.17
CA LYS A 412 56.62 -34.90 -27.23
C LYS A 412 57.35 -34.10 -26.14
N LEU A 413 57.11 -34.45 -24.87
CA LEU A 413 58.06 -34.21 -23.77
C LEU A 413 59.02 -35.40 -23.71
N ARG A 414 60.33 -35.14 -23.68
CA ARG A 414 61.35 -36.10 -23.23
C ARG A 414 61.61 -35.86 -21.73
N PRO A 415 61.92 -36.91 -20.95
CA PRO A 415 62.22 -36.78 -19.53
C PRO A 415 63.69 -36.42 -19.33
N ASP A 416 63.94 -35.33 -18.61
CA ASP A 416 64.63 -35.27 -17.30
C ASP A 416 64.70 -33.81 -16.82
#